data_AF-A0A2D4H9W4-F1
#
_entry.id   AF-A0A2D4H9W4-F1
#
_cell.length_a   1.000
_cell.length_b   1.000
_cell.length_c   1.000
_cell.angle_alpha   90.00
_cell.angle_beta   90.00
_cell.angle_gamma   90.00
#
_symmetry.space_group_name_H-M   'P 1'
#
loop_
_entity.id
_entity.type
_entity.pdbx_description
1 polymer ?
#
loop_
_entity_poly.entity_id
_entity_poly.type
_entity_poly.pdbx_seq_one_letter_code
_entity_poly.pdbx_strand_id
1 'polypeptide(L)'
;MYDNDPLVWDFMARQELEMESLPPSEQPKSKQSKALEVARKEERSCAVFEEAITHLPTEEMWKCYVTFTLERCNRKTNNEELRKKRLERVQNVFSQAHESQLLPAPLYKQWIQLLLELDHEDQAREVAAAATNRFSQLVDMWEMRLQLLLKLKSSEVAACAQEAFKVVKAKDTLPLWTLWLEWSEHASSKAETEALYQRSFLATLPADSIALKEKYLEWAHRTGGYKKAKQVFTRLQECRPFSLQFFKKND
;
A
#
# COMPACT_ATOMS: atom_id res chain seq x y z
N MET A 1 -12.88 -32.17 14.21
CA MET A 1 -13.64 -30.91 14.01
C MET A 1 -12.78 -29.69 14.36
N TYR A 2 -11.47 -29.74 14.06
CA TYR A 2 -10.50 -28.65 14.26
C TYR A 2 -9.81 -28.24 12.94
N ASP A 3 -9.97 -29.04 11.87
CA ASP A 3 -9.29 -28.88 10.58
C ASP A 3 -9.84 -27.72 9.73
N ASN A 4 -10.85 -27.01 10.22
CA ASN A 4 -11.47 -25.86 9.53
C ASN A 4 -11.05 -24.50 10.13
N ASP A 5 -10.12 -24.48 11.09
CA ASP A 5 -9.65 -23.24 11.72
C ASP A 5 -8.27 -22.84 11.15
N PRO A 6 -8.16 -21.68 10.46
CA PRO A 6 -6.88 -21.18 9.95
C PRO A 6 -5.79 -21.05 11.02
N LEU A 7 -6.14 -20.78 12.28
CA LEU A 7 -5.18 -20.63 13.37
C LEU A 7 -4.57 -21.97 13.79
N VAL A 8 -5.33 -23.07 13.67
CA VAL A 8 -4.81 -24.42 13.94
C VAL A 8 -3.78 -24.79 12.88
N TRP A 9 -4.08 -24.53 11.60
CA TRP A 9 -3.14 -24.73 10.50
C TRP A 9 -1.89 -23.85 10.62
N ASP A 10 -2.05 -22.57 10.98
CA ASP A 10 -0.91 -21.67 11.23
C ASP A 10 -0.02 -22.18 12.37
N PHE A 11 -0.62 -22.64 13.47
CA PHE A 11 0.11 -23.24 14.58
C PHE A 11 0.89 -24.49 14.14
N MET A 12 0.24 -25.43 13.44
CA MET A 12 0.86 -26.65 12.93
C MET A 12 2.04 -26.34 12.00
N ALA A 13 1.84 -25.43 11.04
CA ALA A 13 2.89 -25.04 10.11
C ALA A 13 4.08 -24.38 10.81
N ARG A 14 3.85 -23.58 11.85
CA ARG A 14 4.91 -22.95 12.64
C ARG A 14 5.68 -23.94 13.52
N GLN A 15 5.02 -25.00 14.00
CA GLN A 15 5.66 -26.07 14.78
C GLN A 15 6.75 -26.81 13.97
N GLU A 16 6.61 -26.90 12.65
CA GLU A 16 7.62 -27.49 11.75
C GLU A 16 9.00 -26.81 11.82
N LEU A 17 9.05 -25.53 12.24
CA LEU A 17 10.30 -24.80 12.44
C LEU A 17 11.04 -25.24 13.70
N GLU A 18 10.29 -25.63 14.74
CA GLU A 18 10.83 -26.00 16.05
C GLU A 18 11.28 -27.45 16.06
N MET A 19 10.63 -28.31 15.27
CA MET A 19 11.00 -29.73 15.18
C MET A 19 12.46 -29.93 14.78
N GLU A 20 13.16 -30.74 15.57
CA GLU A 20 14.56 -31.08 15.36
C GLU A 20 14.75 -31.94 14.11
N SER A 21 15.87 -31.73 13.42
CA SER A 21 16.31 -32.62 12.36
C SER A 21 17.03 -33.83 12.95
N LEU A 22 16.46 -35.03 12.87
CA LEU A 22 17.13 -36.28 13.25
C LEU A 22 18.12 -36.76 12.16
N PRO A 23 19.31 -37.33 12.50
CA PRO A 23 20.01 -37.31 13.78
C PRO A 23 21.04 -36.15 13.89
N PRO A 24 21.52 -35.82 15.11
CA PRO A 24 22.55 -34.82 15.33
C PRO A 24 23.89 -35.32 14.80
N SER A 25 24.43 -34.68 13.76
CA SER A 25 25.85 -34.81 13.45
C SER A 25 26.66 -34.05 14.52
N GLU A 26 27.57 -34.74 15.22
CA GLU A 26 28.47 -34.19 16.25
C GLU A 26 29.50 -33.18 15.69
N GLN A 27 29.51 -32.93 14.37
CA GLN A 27 30.43 -31.98 13.77
C GLN A 27 29.90 -30.54 13.84
N PRO A 28 30.78 -29.53 14.02
CA PRO A 28 30.38 -28.13 13.95
C PRO A 28 29.76 -27.82 12.58
N LYS A 29 28.43 -27.68 12.54
CA LYS A 29 27.68 -27.37 11.32
C LYS A 29 28.23 -26.10 10.68
N SER A 30 28.75 -26.22 9.46
CA SER A 30 29.19 -25.07 8.66
C SER A 30 28.05 -24.06 8.50
N LYS A 31 28.37 -22.79 8.23
CA LYS A 31 27.35 -21.75 7.98
C LYS A 31 26.37 -22.16 6.87
N GLN A 32 26.86 -22.87 5.85
CA GLN A 32 26.04 -23.41 4.75
C GLN A 32 25.12 -24.54 5.21
N SER A 33 25.61 -25.47 6.04
CA SER A 33 24.80 -26.55 6.61
C SER A 33 23.64 -26.02 7.46
N LYS A 34 23.87 -24.95 8.25
CA LYS A 34 22.81 -24.30 9.03
C LYS A 34 21.75 -23.62 8.15
N ALA A 35 22.16 -22.94 7.08
CA ALA A 35 21.22 -22.30 6.16
C ALA A 35 20.35 -23.32 5.42
N LEU A 36 20.92 -24.46 5.01
CA LEU A 36 20.19 -25.57 4.39
C LEU A 36 19.16 -26.20 5.36
N GLU A 37 19.53 -26.36 6.64
CA GLU A 37 18.61 -26.86 7.65
C GLU A 37 17.43 -25.91 7.87
N VAL A 38 17.69 -24.59 7.95
CA VAL A 38 16.64 -23.57 8.04
C VAL A 38 15.74 -23.60 6.80
N ALA A 39 16.31 -23.66 5.60
CA ALA A 39 15.55 -23.76 4.36
C ALA A 39 14.63 -24.99 4.37
N ARG A 40 15.14 -26.15 4.81
CA ARG A 40 14.36 -27.39 4.89
C ARG A 40 13.20 -27.28 5.88
N LYS A 41 13.44 -26.65 7.03
CA LYS A 41 12.39 -26.40 8.04
C LYS A 41 11.31 -25.47 7.49
N GLU A 42 11.71 -24.38 6.84
CA GLU A 42 10.78 -23.44 6.19
C GLU A 42 9.97 -24.11 5.07
N GLU A 43 10.58 -25.02 4.31
CA GLU A 43 9.87 -25.78 3.27
C GLU A 43 8.81 -26.72 3.84
N ARG A 44 9.11 -27.40 4.97
CA ARG A 44 8.10 -28.23 5.66
C ARG A 44 6.93 -27.39 6.16
N SER A 45 7.21 -26.23 6.77
CA SER A 45 6.16 -25.27 7.15
C SER A 45 5.31 -24.84 5.96
N CYS A 46 5.94 -24.51 4.82
CA CYS A 46 5.22 -24.15 3.61
C CYS A 46 4.34 -25.30 3.13
N ALA A 47 4.82 -26.55 3.14
CA ALA A 47 4.03 -27.70 2.72
C ALA A 47 2.72 -27.85 3.53
N VAL A 48 2.77 -27.61 4.85
CA VAL A 48 1.57 -27.60 5.70
C VAL A 48 0.60 -26.47 5.29
N PHE A 49 1.12 -25.29 4.97
CA PHE A 49 0.27 -24.20 4.45
C PHE A 49 -0.32 -24.50 3.07
N GLU A 50 0.44 -25.10 2.15
CA GLU A 50 -0.05 -25.50 0.81
C GLU A 50 -1.18 -26.54 0.91
N GLU A 51 -1.05 -27.49 1.83
CA GLU A 51 -2.14 -28.41 2.19
C GLU A 51 -3.34 -27.65 2.77
N ALA A 52 -3.10 -26.74 3.71
CA ALA A 52 -4.15 -25.96 4.36
C ALA A 52 -4.96 -25.10 3.40
N ILE A 53 -4.33 -24.39 2.46
CA ILE A 53 -5.06 -23.56 1.47
C ILE A 53 -5.84 -24.43 0.47
N THR A 54 -5.43 -25.67 0.24
CA THR A 54 -6.16 -26.62 -0.61
C THR A 54 -7.44 -27.09 0.08
N HIS A 55 -7.39 -27.32 1.40
CA HIS A 55 -8.55 -27.73 2.19
C HIS A 55 -9.44 -26.57 2.64
N LEU A 56 -8.84 -25.40 2.91
CA LEU A 56 -9.48 -24.22 3.48
C LEU A 56 -9.09 -22.95 2.70
N PRO A 57 -9.56 -22.79 1.45
CA PRO A 57 -9.24 -21.64 0.60
C PRO A 57 -10.00 -20.39 1.06
N THR A 58 -9.57 -19.81 2.18
CA THR A 58 -10.20 -18.64 2.82
C THR A 58 -9.20 -17.49 2.94
N GLU A 59 -9.70 -16.25 3.01
CA GLU A 59 -8.84 -15.08 3.17
C GLU A 59 -7.97 -15.15 4.43
N GLU A 60 -8.51 -15.65 5.54
CA GLU A 60 -7.76 -15.79 6.79
C GLU A 60 -6.65 -16.85 6.68
N MET A 61 -6.87 -17.95 5.96
CA MET A 61 -5.82 -18.95 5.73
C MET A 61 -4.68 -18.38 4.85
N TRP A 62 -5.03 -17.70 3.76
CA TRP A 62 -4.05 -17.00 2.92
C TRP A 62 -3.29 -15.91 3.68
N LYS A 63 -3.98 -15.17 4.55
CA LYS A 63 -3.37 -14.17 5.43
C LYS A 63 -2.32 -14.79 6.35
N CYS A 64 -2.62 -15.91 7.00
CA CYS A 64 -1.64 -16.64 7.82
C CYS A 64 -0.41 -17.03 6.98
N TYR A 65 -0.62 -17.61 5.80
CA TYR A 65 0.48 -18.07 4.95
C TYR A 65 1.36 -16.91 4.41
N VAL A 66 0.74 -15.85 3.90
CA VAL A 66 1.44 -14.63 3.45
C VAL A 66 2.21 -14.00 4.61
N THR A 67 1.60 -13.90 5.79
CA THR A 67 2.26 -13.33 6.98
C THR A 67 3.48 -14.15 7.37
N PHE A 68 3.36 -15.48 7.40
CA PHE A 68 4.48 -16.38 7.67
C PHE A 68 5.64 -16.17 6.69
N THR A 69 5.36 -16.16 5.39
CA THR A 69 6.42 -16.02 4.36
C THR A 69 7.09 -14.65 4.40
N LEU A 70 6.33 -13.57 4.65
CA LEU A 70 6.87 -12.24 4.92
C LEU A 70 7.80 -12.20 6.14
N GLU A 71 7.37 -12.78 7.26
CA GLU A 71 8.23 -12.88 8.45
C GLU A 71 9.54 -13.59 8.14
N ARG A 72 9.51 -14.66 7.34
CA ARG A 72 10.71 -15.39 6.93
C ARG A 72 11.59 -14.54 6.02
N CYS A 73 11.01 -13.87 5.03
CA CYS A 73 11.72 -12.98 4.11
C CYS A 73 12.44 -11.84 4.85
N ASN A 74 11.81 -11.29 5.89
CA ASN A 74 12.37 -10.19 6.69
C ASN A 74 13.46 -10.63 7.69
N ARG A 75 13.68 -11.93 7.89
CA ARG A 75 14.75 -12.42 8.77
C ARG A 75 16.12 -12.23 8.11
N LYS A 76 17.01 -11.52 8.80
CA LYS A 76 18.41 -11.34 8.40
C LYS A 76 19.09 -12.69 8.17
N THR A 77 19.80 -12.82 7.06
CA THR A 77 20.62 -13.98 6.72
C THR A 77 21.81 -13.51 5.89
N ASN A 78 22.97 -14.15 6.09
CA ASN A 78 24.17 -13.91 5.28
C ASN A 78 24.30 -14.95 4.14
N ASN A 79 23.30 -15.82 3.97
CA ASN A 79 23.27 -16.81 2.90
C ASN A 79 22.34 -16.30 1.78
N GLU A 80 22.93 -15.98 0.63
CA GLU A 80 22.22 -15.43 -0.53
C GLU A 80 21.22 -16.40 -1.15
N GLU A 81 21.51 -17.71 -1.16
CA GLU A 81 20.59 -18.71 -1.71
C GLU A 81 19.31 -18.80 -0.86
N LEU A 82 19.44 -18.82 0.47
CA LEU A 82 18.31 -18.80 1.39
C LEU A 82 17.52 -17.49 1.26
N ARG A 83 18.21 -16.35 1.11
CA ARG A 83 17.56 -15.05 0.87
C ARG A 83 16.73 -15.08 -0.41
N LYS A 84 17.30 -15.58 -1.51
CA LYS A 84 16.63 -15.73 -2.80
C LYS A 84 15.41 -16.66 -2.69
N LYS A 85 15.56 -17.84 -2.08
CA LYS A 85 14.46 -18.79 -1.87
C LYS A 85 13.29 -18.19 -1.09
N ARG A 86 13.57 -17.45 -0.01
CA ARG A 86 12.53 -16.76 0.77
C ARG A 86 11.81 -15.69 -0.04
N LEU A 87 12.57 -14.94 -0.85
CA LEU A 87 12.02 -13.90 -1.73
C LEU A 87 11.12 -14.50 -2.82
N GLU A 88 11.56 -15.58 -3.48
CA GLU A 88 10.77 -16.30 -4.48
C GLU A 88 9.49 -16.86 -3.85
N ARG A 89 9.59 -17.43 -2.66
CA ARG A 89 8.44 -17.98 -1.93
C ARG A 89 7.40 -16.92 -1.63
N VAL A 90 7.79 -15.78 -1.04
CA VAL A 90 6.82 -14.73 -0.68
C VAL A 90 6.15 -14.14 -1.93
N GLN A 91 6.90 -13.93 -3.02
CA GLN A 91 6.33 -13.48 -4.29
C GLN A 91 5.30 -14.47 -4.84
N ASN A 92 5.63 -15.77 -4.86
CA ASN A 92 4.72 -16.80 -5.34
C ASN A 92 3.43 -16.86 -4.52
N VAL A 93 3.53 -16.86 -3.19
CA VAL A 93 2.36 -16.94 -2.30
C VAL A 93 1.46 -15.72 -2.44
N PHE A 94 2.03 -14.52 -2.60
CA PHE A 94 1.25 -13.32 -2.91
C PHE A 94 0.51 -13.43 -4.25
N SER A 95 1.21 -13.86 -5.31
CA SER A 95 0.60 -14.04 -6.64
C SER A 95 -0.55 -15.05 -6.59
N GLN A 96 -0.35 -16.21 -5.96
CA GLN A 96 -1.39 -17.24 -5.86
C GLN A 96 -2.60 -16.76 -5.04
N ALA A 97 -2.38 -16.06 -3.92
CA ALA A 97 -3.46 -15.47 -3.12
C ALA A 97 -4.26 -14.44 -3.92
N HIS A 98 -3.56 -13.64 -4.74
CA HIS A 98 -4.16 -12.64 -5.61
C HIS A 98 -4.98 -13.26 -6.74
N GLU A 99 -4.42 -14.25 -7.45
CA GLU A 99 -5.07 -15.00 -8.52
C GLU A 99 -6.31 -15.74 -8.01
N SER A 100 -6.24 -16.27 -6.78
CA SER A 100 -7.38 -16.91 -6.11
C SER A 100 -8.44 -15.91 -5.62
N GLN A 101 -8.21 -14.59 -5.78
CA GLN A 101 -9.05 -13.52 -5.25
C GLN A 101 -9.29 -13.62 -3.74
N LEU A 102 -8.31 -14.13 -2.99
CA LEU A 102 -8.38 -14.33 -1.54
C LEU A 102 -7.29 -13.57 -0.78
N LEU A 103 -6.46 -12.78 -1.47
CA LEU A 103 -5.53 -11.87 -0.81
C LEU A 103 -6.29 -10.74 -0.11
N PRO A 104 -6.16 -10.56 1.22
CA PRO A 104 -6.83 -9.48 1.94
C PRO A 104 -6.33 -8.09 1.55
N ALA A 105 -7.22 -7.10 1.58
CA ALA A 105 -6.91 -5.71 1.20
C ALA A 105 -5.65 -5.13 1.89
N PRO A 106 -5.44 -5.28 3.22
CA PRO A 106 -4.27 -4.70 3.90
C PRO A 106 -2.91 -5.23 3.42
N LEU A 107 -2.87 -6.41 2.82
CA LEU A 107 -1.63 -7.05 2.38
C LEU A 107 -1.14 -6.53 1.01
N TYR A 108 -2.01 -5.92 0.20
CA TYR A 108 -1.61 -5.35 -1.10
C TYR A 108 -0.57 -4.23 -0.96
N LYS A 109 -0.70 -3.38 0.07
CA LYS A 109 0.28 -2.31 0.32
C LYS A 109 1.68 -2.87 0.57
N GLN A 110 1.78 -3.96 1.34
CA GLN A 110 3.06 -4.63 1.61
C GLN A 110 3.61 -5.30 0.35
N TRP A 111 2.76 -5.95 -0.45
CA TRP A 111 3.20 -6.57 -1.70
C TRP A 111 3.71 -5.56 -2.72
N ILE A 112 2.99 -4.45 -2.90
CA ILE A 112 3.41 -3.37 -3.80
C ILE A 112 4.73 -2.75 -3.35
N GLN A 113 4.91 -2.54 -2.04
CA GLN A 113 6.19 -2.08 -1.52
C GLN A 113 7.32 -3.07 -1.85
N LEU A 114 7.09 -4.37 -1.65
CA LEU A 114 8.07 -5.40 -1.99
C LEU A 114 8.40 -5.38 -3.49
N LEU A 115 7.40 -5.27 -4.37
CA LEU A 115 7.62 -5.18 -5.82
C LEU A 115 8.46 -3.96 -6.20
N LEU A 116 8.24 -2.81 -5.55
CA LEU A 116 9.05 -1.61 -5.76
C LEU A 116 10.50 -1.77 -5.26
N GLU A 117 10.71 -2.48 -4.15
CA GLU A 117 12.06 -2.78 -3.64
C GLU A 117 12.84 -3.73 -4.57
N LEU A 118 12.12 -4.46 -5.44
CA LEU A 118 12.67 -5.34 -6.46
C LEU A 118 12.72 -4.69 -7.86
N ASP A 119 12.43 -3.39 -7.97
CA ASP A 119 12.34 -2.66 -9.24
C ASP A 119 11.31 -3.23 -10.23
N HIS A 120 10.29 -3.96 -9.76
CA HIS A 120 9.20 -4.53 -10.56
C HIS A 120 8.02 -3.54 -10.68
N GLU A 121 8.28 -2.35 -11.21
CA GLU A 121 7.30 -1.25 -11.24
C GLU A 121 6.04 -1.56 -12.06
N ASP A 122 6.18 -2.24 -13.21
CA ASP A 122 5.04 -2.58 -14.06
C ASP A 122 4.07 -3.52 -13.32
N GLN A 123 4.61 -4.58 -12.69
CA GLN A 123 3.83 -5.51 -11.88
C GLN A 123 3.18 -4.79 -10.68
N ALA A 124 3.91 -3.87 -10.03
CA ALA A 124 3.34 -3.07 -8.93
C ALA A 124 2.12 -2.26 -9.39
N ARG A 125 2.18 -1.67 -10.60
CA ARG A 125 1.06 -0.92 -11.20
C ARG A 125 -0.13 -1.82 -11.51
N GLU A 126 0.11 -2.99 -12.10
CA GLU A 126 -0.94 -3.97 -12.42
C GLU A 126 -1.65 -4.47 -11.15
N VAL A 127 -0.87 -4.87 -10.14
CA VAL A 127 -1.39 -5.32 -8.84
C VAL A 127 -2.19 -4.22 -8.16
N ALA A 128 -1.70 -2.97 -8.16
CA ALA A 128 -2.43 -1.84 -7.57
C ALA A 128 -3.75 -1.56 -8.29
N ALA A 129 -3.77 -1.63 -9.62
CA ALA A 129 -4.97 -1.45 -10.42
C ALA A 129 -6.00 -2.57 -10.12
N ALA A 130 -5.55 -3.83 -10.11
CA ALA A 130 -6.40 -4.98 -9.81
C ALA A 130 -6.98 -4.92 -8.38
N ALA A 131 -6.15 -4.58 -7.38
CA ALA A 131 -6.58 -4.38 -6.00
C ALA A 131 -7.65 -3.29 -5.88
N THR A 132 -7.41 -2.15 -6.54
CA THR A 132 -8.35 -1.02 -6.53
C THR A 132 -9.67 -1.39 -7.19
N ASN A 133 -9.65 -2.16 -8.28
CA ASN A 133 -10.87 -2.62 -8.93
C ASN A 133 -11.69 -3.55 -8.01
N ARG A 134 -11.02 -4.49 -7.34
CA ARG A 134 -11.66 -5.43 -6.40
C ARG A 134 -12.22 -4.74 -5.16
N PHE A 135 -11.48 -3.78 -4.62
CA PHE A 135 -11.80 -3.09 -3.36
C PHE A 135 -12.17 -1.62 -3.60
N SER A 136 -12.90 -1.34 -4.68
CA SER A 136 -13.21 0.02 -5.15
C SER A 136 -13.96 0.90 -4.14
N GLN A 137 -14.58 0.31 -3.12
CA GLN A 137 -15.26 1.01 -2.05
C GLN A 137 -14.33 1.48 -0.93
N LEU A 138 -13.09 0.97 -0.87
CA LEU A 138 -12.11 1.31 0.16
C LEU A 138 -11.23 2.47 -0.33
N VAL A 139 -11.31 3.61 0.35
CA VAL A 139 -10.47 4.79 0.03
C VAL A 139 -8.99 4.48 0.12
N ASP A 140 -8.58 3.69 1.12
CA ASP A 140 -7.20 3.29 1.33
C ASP A 140 -6.57 2.61 0.10
N MET A 141 -7.38 1.91 -0.72
CA MET A 141 -6.92 1.25 -1.94
C MET A 141 -6.66 2.25 -3.06
N TRP A 142 -7.54 3.23 -3.22
CA TRP A 142 -7.33 4.34 -4.14
C TRP A 142 -6.15 5.22 -3.71
N GLU A 143 -6.02 5.50 -2.42
CA GLU A 143 -4.90 6.25 -1.86
C GLU A 143 -3.57 5.53 -2.14
N MET A 144 -3.52 4.23 -1.86
CA MET A 144 -2.35 3.38 -2.14
C MET A 144 -1.98 3.41 -3.62
N ARG A 145 -2.95 3.30 -4.53
CA ARG A 145 -2.69 3.35 -5.98
C ARG A 145 -2.20 4.74 -6.42
N LEU A 146 -2.80 5.82 -5.92
CA LEU A 146 -2.36 7.18 -6.23
C LEU A 146 -0.95 7.47 -5.70
N GLN A 147 -0.62 7.01 -4.48
CA GLN A 147 0.73 7.12 -3.90
C GLN A 147 1.77 6.39 -4.76
N LEU A 148 1.43 5.19 -5.25
CA LEU A 148 2.27 4.46 -6.20
C LEU A 148 2.51 5.28 -7.48
N LEU A 149 1.43 5.74 -8.13
CA LEU A 149 1.54 6.51 -9.37
C LEU A 149 2.35 7.81 -9.20
N LEU A 150 2.20 8.48 -8.05
CA LEU A 150 3.00 9.64 -7.67
C LEU A 150 4.50 9.30 -7.54
N LYS A 151 4.81 8.22 -6.82
CA LYS A 151 6.20 7.76 -6.64
C LYS A 151 6.86 7.43 -7.98
N LEU A 152 6.10 6.84 -8.90
CA LEU A 152 6.54 6.51 -10.25
C LEU A 152 6.46 7.70 -11.23
N LYS A 153 6.04 8.90 -10.77
CA LYS A 153 5.86 10.11 -11.58
C LYS A 153 4.98 9.86 -12.83
N SER A 154 3.99 8.99 -12.70
CA SER A 154 3.10 8.62 -13.79
C SER A 154 2.18 9.78 -14.18
N SER A 155 1.87 9.88 -15.47
CA SER A 155 0.86 10.80 -15.99
C SER A 155 -0.58 10.32 -15.71
N GLU A 156 -0.75 9.07 -15.29
CA GLU A 156 -2.05 8.44 -15.05
C GLU A 156 -2.71 8.90 -13.74
N VAL A 157 -2.01 9.66 -12.89
CA VAL A 157 -2.53 10.12 -11.58
C VAL A 157 -3.88 10.83 -11.74
N ALA A 158 -4.01 11.71 -12.73
CA ALA A 158 -5.25 12.44 -12.96
C ALA A 158 -6.41 11.53 -13.35
N ALA A 159 -6.20 10.56 -14.24
CA ALA A 159 -7.22 9.60 -14.63
C ALA A 159 -7.62 8.70 -13.45
N CYS A 160 -6.64 8.21 -12.69
CA CYS A 160 -6.89 7.38 -11.51
C CYS A 160 -7.70 8.12 -10.44
N ALA A 161 -7.39 9.39 -10.18
CA ALA A 161 -8.13 10.21 -9.22
C ALA A 161 -9.58 10.43 -9.70
N GLN A 162 -9.80 10.71 -11.00
CA GLN A 162 -11.14 10.85 -11.56
C GLN A 162 -12.00 9.61 -11.38
N GLU A 163 -11.43 8.41 -11.63
CA GLU A 163 -12.15 7.16 -11.39
C GLU A 163 -12.49 6.97 -9.91
N ALA A 164 -11.57 7.32 -9.00
CA ALA A 164 -11.81 7.22 -7.57
C ALA A 164 -13.03 8.05 -7.12
N PHE A 165 -13.15 9.29 -7.60
CA PHE A 165 -14.27 10.17 -7.23
C PHE A 165 -15.63 9.74 -7.78
N LYS A 166 -15.69 8.80 -8.73
CA LYS A 166 -16.97 8.22 -9.19
C LYS A 166 -17.55 7.24 -8.17
N VAL A 167 -16.72 6.64 -7.32
CA VAL A 167 -17.13 5.56 -6.41
C VAL A 167 -16.97 5.91 -4.94
N VAL A 168 -15.99 6.75 -4.59
CA VAL A 168 -15.70 7.13 -3.20
C VAL A 168 -16.69 8.20 -2.72
N LYS A 169 -17.17 8.04 -1.48
CA LYS A 169 -18.08 9.01 -0.84
C LYS A 169 -17.36 10.31 -0.55
N ALA A 170 -18.04 11.44 -0.75
CA ALA A 170 -17.46 12.79 -0.58
C ALA A 170 -16.70 13.00 0.74
N LYS A 171 -17.21 12.44 1.85
CA LYS A 171 -16.59 12.56 3.19
C LYS A 171 -15.19 11.92 3.32
N ASP A 172 -14.85 10.99 2.44
CA ASP A 172 -13.61 10.22 2.49
C ASP A 172 -12.64 10.66 1.36
N THR A 173 -12.94 11.75 0.65
CA THR A 173 -12.20 12.17 -0.56
C THR A 173 -10.97 13.05 -0.30
N LEU A 174 -10.83 13.62 0.90
CA LEU A 174 -9.76 14.57 1.22
C LEU A 174 -8.33 14.02 0.96
N PRO A 175 -7.99 12.77 1.33
CA PRO A 175 -6.68 12.21 1.02
C PRO A 175 -6.41 12.16 -0.49
N LEU A 176 -7.42 11.77 -1.28
CA LEU A 176 -7.30 11.66 -2.74
C LEU A 176 -7.12 13.03 -3.41
N TRP A 177 -7.87 14.05 -2.94
CA TRP A 177 -7.66 15.44 -3.38
C TRP A 177 -6.25 15.93 -3.08
N THR A 178 -5.73 15.60 -1.89
CA THR A 178 -4.41 16.03 -1.45
C THR A 178 -3.32 15.51 -2.38
N LEU A 179 -3.39 14.22 -2.77
CA LEU A 179 -2.46 13.56 -3.68
C LEU A 179 -2.59 14.10 -5.12
N TRP A 180 -3.81 14.30 -5.62
CA TRP A 180 -4.00 14.84 -6.97
C TRP A 180 -3.49 16.28 -7.10
N LEU A 181 -3.75 17.11 -6.08
CA LEU A 181 -3.24 18.48 -6.04
C LEU A 181 -1.71 18.47 -6.00
N GLU A 182 -1.10 17.64 -5.14
CA GLU A 182 0.35 17.50 -5.07
C GLU A 182 0.97 17.14 -6.42
N TRP A 183 0.40 16.16 -7.12
CA TRP A 183 0.83 15.83 -8.48
C TRP A 183 0.71 17.02 -9.43
N SER A 184 -0.45 17.70 -9.43
CA SER A 184 -0.72 18.80 -10.35
C SER A 184 0.20 20.00 -10.16
N GLU A 185 0.70 20.23 -8.93
CA GLU A 185 1.65 21.31 -8.66
C GLU A 185 2.99 21.12 -9.37
N HIS A 186 3.35 19.86 -9.64
CA HIS A 186 4.62 19.49 -10.26
C HIS A 186 4.47 19.16 -11.75
N ALA A 187 3.32 18.60 -12.16
CA ALA A 187 3.11 18.03 -13.48
C ALA A 187 2.21 18.86 -14.40
N SER A 188 1.40 19.78 -13.86
CA SER A 188 0.42 20.56 -14.63
C SER A 188 0.84 22.03 -14.76
N SER A 189 0.20 22.76 -15.69
CA SER A 189 0.39 24.20 -15.78
C SER A 189 -0.23 24.91 -14.56
N LYS A 190 0.29 26.10 -14.21
CA LYS A 190 -0.26 26.88 -13.08
C LYS A 190 -1.77 27.14 -13.20
N ALA A 191 -2.27 27.33 -14.42
CA ALA A 191 -3.69 27.57 -14.66
C ALA A 191 -4.54 26.32 -14.38
N GLU A 192 -4.07 25.15 -14.80
CA GLU A 192 -4.74 23.86 -14.54
C GLU A 192 -4.70 23.51 -13.05
N THR A 193 -3.56 23.71 -12.38
CA THR A 193 -3.43 23.53 -10.93
C THR A 193 -4.39 24.45 -10.16
N GLU A 194 -4.48 25.72 -10.55
CA GLU A 194 -5.41 26.68 -9.93
C GLU A 194 -6.88 26.30 -10.15
N ALA A 195 -7.24 25.83 -11.35
CA ALA A 195 -8.57 25.30 -11.63
C ALA A 195 -8.87 24.04 -10.80
N LEU A 196 -7.88 23.16 -10.61
CA LEU A 196 -8.02 21.97 -9.80
C LEU A 196 -8.28 22.30 -8.33
N TYR A 197 -7.55 23.28 -7.78
CA TYR A 197 -7.80 23.82 -6.44
C TYR A 197 -9.24 24.31 -6.29
N GLN A 198 -9.71 25.15 -7.20
CA GLN A 198 -11.08 25.65 -7.17
C GLN A 198 -12.12 24.53 -7.22
N ARG A 199 -11.91 23.54 -8.09
CA ARG A 199 -12.80 22.36 -8.18
C ARG A 199 -12.83 21.57 -6.87
N SER A 200 -11.68 21.39 -6.22
CA SER A 200 -11.57 20.60 -4.99
C SER A 200 -12.40 21.19 -3.83
N PHE A 201 -12.52 22.53 -3.74
CA PHE A 201 -13.31 23.17 -2.69
C PHE A 201 -14.82 22.95 -2.86
N LEU A 202 -15.27 22.84 -4.11
CA LEU A 202 -16.68 22.62 -4.43
C LEU A 202 -17.09 21.15 -4.25
N ALA A 203 -16.12 20.24 -4.42
CA ALA A 203 -16.35 18.80 -4.38
C ALA A 203 -16.14 18.17 -2.99
N THR A 204 -15.64 18.93 -2.01
CA THR A 204 -15.36 18.45 -0.65
C THR A 204 -16.34 18.99 0.38
N LEU A 205 -16.40 18.32 1.54
CA LEU A 205 -17.18 18.83 2.67
C LEU A 205 -16.61 20.17 3.17
N PRO A 206 -17.43 21.04 3.78
CA PRO A 206 -16.96 22.34 4.26
C PRO A 206 -15.72 22.27 5.17
N ALA A 207 -15.65 21.27 6.06
CA ALA A 207 -14.51 21.06 6.94
C ALA A 207 -13.22 20.74 6.17
N ASP A 208 -13.31 19.83 5.20
CA ASP A 208 -12.18 19.41 4.35
C ASP A 208 -11.75 20.52 3.40
N SER A 209 -12.71 21.34 2.94
CA SER A 209 -12.44 22.48 2.07
C SER A 209 -11.47 23.48 2.72
N ILE A 210 -11.47 23.58 4.05
CA ILE A 210 -10.57 24.50 4.78
C ILE A 210 -9.11 24.11 4.58
N ALA A 211 -8.79 22.82 4.79
CA ALA A 211 -7.44 22.31 4.61
C ALA A 211 -6.94 22.51 3.17
N LEU A 212 -7.81 22.27 2.18
CA LEU A 212 -7.47 22.48 0.77
C LEU A 212 -7.26 23.97 0.43
N LYS A 213 -8.06 24.86 1.02
CA LYS A 213 -7.93 26.31 0.84
C LYS A 213 -6.65 26.86 1.47
N GLU A 214 -6.21 26.32 2.61
CA GLU A 214 -4.91 26.62 3.19
C GLU A 214 -3.76 26.18 2.27
N LYS A 215 -3.83 24.95 1.74
CA LYS A 215 -2.83 24.44 0.77
C LYS A 215 -2.76 25.31 -0.49
N TYR A 216 -3.91 25.78 -0.98
CA TYR A 216 -3.99 26.70 -2.13
C TYR A 216 -3.31 28.04 -1.86
N LEU A 217 -3.47 28.62 -0.66
CA LEU A 217 -2.77 29.85 -0.28
C LEU A 217 -1.25 29.65 -0.27
N GLU A 218 -0.78 28.54 0.28
CA GLU A 218 0.64 28.20 0.32
C GLU A 218 1.20 28.01 -1.09
N TRP A 219 0.46 27.34 -1.97
CA TRP A 219 0.82 27.22 -3.39
C TRP A 219 0.81 28.56 -4.12
N ALA A 220 -0.20 29.41 -3.90
CA ALA A 220 -0.31 30.74 -4.51
C ALA A 220 0.85 31.65 -4.08
N HIS A 221 1.24 31.57 -2.81
CA HIS A 221 2.41 32.26 -2.28
C HIS A 221 3.71 31.76 -2.93
N ARG A 222 3.91 30.44 -3.01
CA ARG A 222 5.11 29.84 -3.64
C ARG A 222 5.24 30.22 -5.12
N THR A 223 4.14 30.27 -5.86
CA THR A 223 4.17 30.43 -7.33
C THR A 223 4.03 31.86 -7.84
N GLY A 224 3.47 32.76 -7.04
CA GLY A 224 3.17 34.15 -7.41
C GLY A 224 3.45 35.18 -6.31
N GLY A 225 4.08 34.77 -5.21
CA GLY A 225 4.44 35.62 -4.09
C GLY A 225 3.25 36.19 -3.32
N TYR A 226 3.55 37.15 -2.44
CA TYR A 226 2.58 37.77 -1.54
C TYR A 226 1.37 38.39 -2.28
N LYS A 227 1.59 39.04 -3.44
CA LYS A 227 0.51 39.68 -4.20
C LYS A 227 -0.55 38.67 -4.67
N LYS A 228 -0.12 37.51 -5.18
CA LYS A 228 -1.04 36.44 -5.60
C LYS A 228 -1.72 35.80 -4.39
N ALA A 229 -0.97 35.53 -3.32
CA ALA A 229 -1.53 34.99 -2.08
C ALA A 229 -2.64 35.89 -1.50
N LYS A 230 -2.42 37.21 -1.47
CA LYS A 230 -3.42 38.19 -1.02
C LYS A 230 -4.68 38.18 -1.89
N GLN A 231 -4.54 38.15 -3.21
CA GLN A 231 -5.69 38.05 -4.12
C GLN A 231 -6.50 36.78 -3.89
N VAL A 232 -5.81 35.64 -3.73
CA VAL A 232 -6.45 34.36 -3.41
C VAL A 232 -7.16 34.43 -2.06
N PHE A 233 -6.51 34.97 -1.03
CA PHE A 233 -7.10 35.14 0.30
C PHE A 233 -8.39 35.97 0.26
N THR A 234 -8.38 37.12 -0.43
CA THR A 234 -9.57 37.96 -0.58
C THR A 234 -10.71 37.21 -1.29
N ARG A 235 -10.41 36.53 -2.40
CA ARG A 235 -11.41 35.72 -3.13
C ARG A 235 -11.95 34.57 -2.29
N LEU A 236 -11.11 33.96 -1.49
CA LEU A 236 -11.49 32.90 -0.57
C LEU A 236 -12.42 33.44 0.52
N GLN A 237 -12.10 34.59 1.14
CA GLN A 237 -12.94 35.23 2.17
C GLN A 237 -14.37 35.52 1.71
N GLU A 238 -14.57 35.83 0.43
CA GLU A 238 -15.89 36.07 -0.16
C GLU A 238 -16.75 34.79 -0.23
N CYS A 239 -16.14 33.59 -0.15
CA CYS A 239 -16.80 32.28 -0.21
C CYS A 239 -16.80 31.56 1.17
N ARG A 240 -17.72 31.94 2.07
CA ARG A 240 -17.88 31.35 3.42
C ARG A 240 -18.27 29.86 3.42
N PRO A 241 -17.92 29.03 4.44
CA PRO A 241 -17.22 29.34 5.71
C PRO A 241 -15.80 28.75 5.86
N PHE A 242 -14.99 29.28 6.80
CA PHE A 242 -13.60 28.87 7.14
C PHE A 242 -13.38 28.63 8.64
N SER A 243 -12.28 27.96 9.03
CA SER A 243 -11.80 27.82 10.42
C SER A 243 -11.06 29.07 10.91
N LEU A 244 -10.93 29.23 12.23
CA LEU A 244 -10.15 30.30 12.86
C LEU A 244 -8.64 30.23 12.56
N GLN A 245 -8.10 29.06 12.23
CA GLN A 245 -6.67 28.89 11.92
C GLN A 245 -6.30 29.54 10.57
N PHE A 246 -7.22 29.52 9.60
CA PHE A 246 -7.07 30.21 8.31
C PHE A 246 -6.80 31.72 8.46
N PHE A 247 -7.38 32.35 9.48
CA PHE A 247 -7.23 33.79 9.72
C PHE A 247 -5.92 34.15 10.44
N LYS A 248 -5.36 33.24 11.25
CA LYS A 248 -4.15 33.52 12.05
C LYS A 248 -2.83 33.39 11.28
N LYS A 249 -2.83 32.80 10.07
CA LYS A 249 -1.62 32.57 9.27
C LYS A 249 -1.23 33.76 8.37
N ASN A 250 -2.02 34.83 8.34
CA ASN A 250 -1.86 35.97 7.41
C ASN A 250 -1.75 37.35 8.11
N ASP A 251 -1.64 37.37 9.45
CA ASP A 251 -1.24 38.55 10.24
C ASP A 251 0.27 38.47 10.55
#